data_AF-A0A1F2U244-F1
#
_entry.id   AF-A0A1F2U244-F1
#
_cell.length_a   1.000
_cell.length_b   1.000
_cell.length_c   1.000
_cell.angle_alpha   90.00
_cell.angle_beta   90.00
_cell.angle_gamma   90.00
#
_symmetry.space_group_name_H-M   'P 1'
#
loop_
_entity.id
_entity.type
_entity.pdbx_description
1 polymer ?
#
loop_
_entity_poly.entity_id
_entity_poly.type
_entity_poly.pdbx_seq_one_letter_code
_entity_poly.pdbx_strand_id
1 'polypeptide(L)' 'MLGYVTEGQMLFAINNEPSQVLQAGGTFFEPTGAVHTSSGSAAPDAAARAVVFMVVPKGSPLTAPA' A
#
# COMPACT_ATOMS: atom_id res chain seq x y z
N MET A 1 -7.23 -1.20 3.28
CA MET A 1 -6.61 -2.26 2.47
C MET A 1 -5.69 -3.11 3.32
N LEU A 2 -5.64 -4.42 3.09
CA LEU A 2 -4.59 -5.29 3.62
C LEU A 2 -3.67 -5.67 2.46
N GLY A 3 -2.37 -5.40 2.59
CA GLY A 3 -1.38 -5.72 1.56
C GLY A 3 -0.31 -6.68 2.05
N TYR A 4 0.26 -7.43 1.12
CA TYR A 4 1.42 -8.31 1.31
C TYR A 4 2.43 -8.11 0.17
N VAL A 5 3.69 -7.83 0.51
CA VAL A 5 4.76 -7.63 -0.47
C VAL A 5 5.29 -8.99 -0.91
N THR A 6 5.15 -9.30 -2.19
CA THR A 6 5.56 -10.58 -2.77
C THR A 6 6.99 -10.53 -3.33
N GLU A 7 7.48 -9.36 -3.72
CA GLU A 7 8.80 -9.20 -4.34
C GLU A 7 9.36 -7.78 -4.08
N GLY A 8 10.68 -7.69 -3.89
CA GLY A 8 11.42 -6.43 -3.83
C GLY A 8 11.23 -5.64 -2.53
N GLN A 9 11.44 -4.33 -2.63
CA GLN A 9 11.37 -3.38 -1.51
C GLN A 9 10.32 -2.32 -1.84
N MET A 10 9.19 -2.33 -1.14
CA MET A 10 8.10 -1.40 -1.38
C MET A 10 8.22 -0.18 -0.48
N LEU A 11 8.20 1.02 -1.06
CA LEU A 11 7.96 2.25 -0.32
C LEU A 11 6.46 2.35 -0.01
N PHE A 12 6.09 2.72 1.21
CA PHE A 12 4.70 2.84 1.63
C PHE A 12 4.50 3.95 2.66
N ALA A 13 3.44 4.73 2.56
CA ALA A 13 3.01 5.67 3.60
C ALA A 13 1.53 6.05 3.47
N ILE A 14 0.89 6.34 4.60
CA ILE A 14 -0.48 6.84 4.68
C ILE A 14 -0.54 8.16 5.46
N ASN A 15 -1.57 8.96 5.23
CA ASN A 15 -1.89 10.14 6.05
C ASN A 15 -0.72 11.12 6.25
N ASN A 16 0.18 11.23 5.25
CA ASN A 16 1.41 12.03 5.32
C ASN A 16 2.40 11.62 6.43
N GLU A 17 2.29 10.39 6.91
CA GLU A 17 3.29 9.80 7.78
C GLU A 17 4.61 9.58 7.01
N PRO A 18 5.76 9.48 7.72
CA PRO A 18 7.03 9.15 7.09
C PRO A 18 6.95 7.84 6.30
N SER A 19 7.49 7.85 5.09
CA SER A 19 7.52 6.65 4.26
C SER A 19 8.38 5.56 4.88
N GLN A 20 7.85 4.34 4.87
CA GLN A 20 8.51 3.13 5.33
C GLN A 20 8.86 2.23 4.15
N VAL A 21 9.96 1.48 4.29
CA VAL A 21 10.36 0.46 3.31
C VAL A 21 9.94 -0.90 3.83
N LEU A 22 9.04 -1.54 3.11
CA LEU A 22 8.53 -2.88 3.37
C LEU A 22 9.28 -3.88 2.48
N GLN A 23 9.91 -4.87 3.09
CA GLN A 23 10.61 -5.94 2.38
C GLN A 23 9.61 -7.01 1.89
N ALA A 24 10.01 -7.82 0.90
CA ALA A 24 9.28 -9.03 0.54
C ALA A 24 8.99 -9.90 1.78
N GLY A 25 7.76 -10.39 1.89
CA GLY A 25 7.25 -11.04 3.10
C GLY A 25 6.58 -10.10 4.10
N GLY A 26 6.73 -8.78 3.95
CA GLY A 26 6.09 -7.77 4.78
C GLY A 26 4.60 -7.60 4.47
N THR A 27 3.84 -7.15 5.47
CA THR A 27 2.43 -6.79 5.36
C THR A 27 2.20 -5.33 5.70
N PHE A 28 1.16 -4.73 5.15
CA PHE A 28 0.72 -3.38 5.51
C PHE A 28 -0.80 -3.28 5.56
N PHE A 29 -1.28 -2.27 6.30
CA PHE A 29 -2.70 -2.03 6.43
C PHE A 29 -3.03 -0.54 6.28
N GLU A 30 -4.09 -0.27 5.54
CA GLU A 30 -4.70 1.04 5.39
C GLU A 30 -6.10 1.00 6.00
N PRO A 31 -6.38 1.79 7.06
CA PRO A 31 -7.73 1.97 7.56
C PRO A 31 -8.66 2.55 6.48
N THR A 32 -9.96 2.28 6.60
CA THR A 32 -10.96 2.93 5.75
C THR A 32 -10.86 4.45 5.90
N GLY A 33 -10.78 5.16 4.77
CA GLY A 33 -10.64 6.62 4.74
C GLY A 33 -9.21 7.13 4.89
N ALA A 34 -8.21 6.25 5.03
CA ALA A 34 -6.81 6.68 4.96
C ALA A 34 -6.46 7.19 3.56
N VAL A 35 -5.63 8.24 3.51
CA VAL A 35 -5.08 8.76 2.26
C VAL A 35 -3.77 8.04 1.96
N HIS A 36 -3.69 7.42 0.79
CA HIS A 36 -2.48 6.76 0.30
C HIS A 36 -1.47 7.83 -0.15
N THR A 37 -0.43 8.07 0.65
CA THR A 37 0.52 9.16 0.40
C THR A 37 1.70 8.72 -0.46
N SER A 38 2.17 7.49 -0.30
CA SER A 38 3.31 6.98 -1.08
C SER A 38 3.18 5.48 -1.32
N SER A 39 3.39 5.08 -2.58
CA SER A 39 3.73 3.71 -2.96
C SER A 39 4.74 3.68 -4.08
N GLY A 40 5.47 2.58 -4.17
CA GLY A 40 6.34 2.29 -5.30
C GLY A 40 7.47 1.39 -4.90
N SER A 41 8.44 1.25 -5.80
CA SER A 41 9.71 0.64 -5.41
C SER A 41 10.53 1.62 -4.59
N ALA A 42 11.14 1.12 -3.51
CA ALA A 42 12.17 1.83 -2.77
C ALA A 42 13.55 1.70 -3.45
N ALA A 43 13.68 0.83 -4.46
CA ALA A 43 14.89 0.67 -5.26
C ALA A 43 14.80 1.50 -6.55
N PRO A 44 15.86 2.20 -6.96
CA PRO A 44 15.84 3.08 -8.14
C PRO A 44 15.75 2.31 -9.47
N ASP A 45 16.16 1.05 -9.49
CA ASP A 45 16.39 0.24 -10.68
C ASP A 45 15.76 -1.17 -10.58
N ALA A 46 14.96 -1.43 -9.55
CA ALA A 46 14.26 -2.70 -9.35
C ALA A 46 12.78 -2.48 -9.05
N ALA A 47 11.94 -3.44 -9.41
CA ALA A 47 10.51 -3.41 -9.12
C ALA A 47 10.21 -3.91 -7.70
N ALA A 48 9.08 -3.45 -7.17
CA ALA A 48 8.42 -4.05 -6.01
C ALA A 48 7.03 -4.54 -6.43
N ARG A 49 6.60 -5.69 -5.90
CA ARG A 49 5.27 -6.26 -6.16
C ARG A 49 4.55 -6.52 -4.85
N ALA A 50 3.26 -6.26 -4.83
CA ALA A 50 2.39 -6.56 -3.72
C ALA A 50 1.04 -7.09 -4.19
N VAL A 51 0.42 -7.91 -3.36
CA VAL A 51 -0.98 -8.32 -3.49
C VAL A 51 -1.78 -7.57 -2.43
N VAL A 52 -2.91 -7.00 -2.83
CA VAL A 52 -3.74 -6.18 -1.95
C VAL A 52 -5.18 -6.69 -1.93
N PHE A 53 -5.72 -6.81 -0.74
CA PHE A 53 -7.11 -7.19 -0.48
C PHE A 53 -7.89 -5.97 0.01
N MET A 54 -9.03 -5.74 -0.63
CA MET A 54 -10.01 -4.73 -0.27
C MET A 54 -11.31 -5.41 0.13
N VAL A 55 -11.80 -5.11 1.33
CA VAL A 55 -13.12 -5.53 1.77
C VAL A 55 -13.98 -4.27 1.83
N VAL A 56 -14.95 -4.18 0.92
CA VAL A 56 -15.81 -3.01 0.75
C VAL A 56 -17.28 -3.42 0.79
N PRO A 57 -18.16 -2.68 1.49
CA PRO A 57 -19.59 -2.95 1.46
C PRO A 57 -20.13 -2.97 0.04
N LYS A 58 -21.10 -3.86 -0.22
CA LYS A 58 -21.72 -3.99 -1.54
C LYS A 58 -22.32 -2.65 -1.97
N GLY A 59 -21.91 -2.16 -3.14
CA GLY A 59 -22.44 -0.92 -3.74
C GLY A 59 -21.71 0.35 -3.30
N SER A 60 -20.74 0.28 -2.39
CA SER A 60 -19.90 1.42 -2.03
C SER A 60 -18.74 1.61 -3.02
N PRO A 61 -18.25 2.85 -3.21
CA PRO A 61 -17.05 3.09 -4.00
C PRO A 61 -15.82 2.44 -3.34
N LEU A 62 -14.91 1.93 -4.16
CA LEU A 62 -13.68 1.26 -3.72
C LEU A 62 -12.67 2.26 -3.12
N THR A 63 -12.58 3.44 -3.75
CA THR A 63 -11.75 4.58 -3.33
C THR A 63 -12.51 5.88 -3.58
N ALA A 64 -12.12 6.93 -2.88
CA ALA A 64 -12.54 8.30 -3.16
C ALA A 64 -11.30 9.13 -3.55
N PRO A 65 -11.47 10.21 -4.32
CA PRO A 65 -10.40 11.19 -4.53
C PRO A 65 -9.88 11.72 -3.19
N ALA A 66 -8.58 12.00 -3.14
CA ALA A 66 -7.95 12.69 -2.02
C ALA A 66 -8.39 14.16 -1.93
#